data_AF-A0A479ZY05-F1
#
_entry.id   AF-A0A479ZY05-F1
#
_cell.length_a   1.000
_cell.length_b   1.000
_cell.length_c   1.000
_cell.angle_alpha   90.00
_cell.angle_beta   90.00
_cell.angle_gamma   90.00
#
_symmetry.space_group_name_H-M   'P 1'
#
loop_
_entity.id
_entity.type
_entity.pdbx_description
1 polymer ?
#
loop_
_entity_poly.entity_id
_entity_poly.type
_entity_poly.pdbx_seq_one_letter_code
_entity_poly.pdbx_strand_id
1 'polypeptide(L)' 'MSNYQELLEQAKNLTSEEQLKLVEDLSILIRQQWKMTPKPKRSILELRGLGKETWENIDAQEYVNQERDSWNG' A
#
# COMPACT_ATOMS: atom_id res chain seq x y z
N MET A 1 -4.28 14.55 -33.06
CA MET A 1 -3.78 14.28 -31.69
C MET A 1 -4.68 15.00 -30.69
N SER A 2 -5.95 14.58 -30.56
CA SER A 2 -6.97 15.42 -29.89
C SER A 2 -7.91 14.65 -28.95
N ASN A 3 -7.56 13.43 -28.53
CA ASN A 3 -8.51 12.59 -27.78
C ASN A 3 -8.78 13.13 -26.35
N TYR A 4 -7.78 13.70 -25.68
CA TYR A 4 -7.93 14.11 -24.28
C TYR A 4 -8.81 15.35 -24.10
N GLN A 5 -8.64 16.37 -24.94
CA GLN A 5 -9.40 17.62 -24.85
C GLN A 5 -10.87 17.40 -25.21
N GLU A 6 -11.16 16.59 -26.23
CA GLU A 6 -12.53 16.25 -26.62
C GLU A 6 -13.25 15.46 -25.52
N LEU A 7 -12.58 14.51 -24.87
CA LEU A 7 -13.12 13.76 -23.74
C LEU A 7 -13.35 14.63 -22.51
N LEU A 8 -12.48 15.61 -22.26
CA LEU A 8 -12.65 16.54 -21.15
C LEU A 8 -13.88 17.44 -21.35
N GLU A 9 -14.10 17.93 -22.56
CA GLU A 9 -15.30 18.72 -22.89
C GLU A 9 -16.58 17.88 -22.79
N GLN A 10 -16.54 16.62 -23.21
CA GLN A 10 -17.67 15.69 -23.02
C GLN A 10 -17.95 15.43 -21.55
N ALA A 11 -16.92 15.23 -20.72
CA ALA A 11 -17.06 15.04 -19.28
C ALA A 11 -17.62 16.28 -18.57
N LYS A 12 -17.27 17.49 -19.03
CA LYS A 12 -17.82 18.74 -18.48
C LYS A 12 -19.31 18.94 -18.80
N ASN A 13 -19.78 18.41 -19.92
CA ASN A 13 -21.19 18.49 -20.33
C ASN A 13 -22.10 17.52 -19.56
N LEU A 14 -21.54 16.59 -18.78
CA LEU A 14 -22.28 15.70 -17.89
C LEU A 14 -22.82 16.45 -16.68
N THR A 15 -23.89 15.92 -16.08
CA THR A 15 -24.39 16.39 -14.78
C THR A 15 -23.38 16.12 -13.66
N SER A 16 -23.47 16.84 -12.54
CA SER A 16 -22.57 16.65 -11.40
C SER A 16 -22.58 15.22 -10.86
N GLU A 17 -23.72 14.52 -10.93
CA GLU A 17 -23.85 13.12 -10.50
C GLU A 17 -23.11 12.17 -11.44
N GLU A 18 -23.25 12.36 -12.75
CA GLU A 18 -22.54 11.58 -13.77
C GLU A 18 -21.04 11.84 -13.75
N GLN A 19 -20.61 13.08 -13.46
CA GLN A 19 -19.20 13.42 -13.27
C GLN A 19 -18.59 12.66 -12.08
N LEU A 20 -19.30 12.61 -10.95
CA LEU A 20 -18.85 11.85 -9.77
C LEU A 20 -18.74 10.37 -10.07
N LYS A 21 -19.75 9.80 -10.76
CA LYS A 21 -19.74 8.40 -11.18
C LYS A 21 -18.57 8.08 -12.13
N LEU A 22 -18.29 8.98 -13.08
CA LEU A 22 -17.16 8.83 -13.99
C LEU A 22 -15.82 8.84 -13.24
N VAL A 23 -15.66 9.71 -12.25
CA VAL A 23 -14.44 9.75 -11.41
C VAL A 23 -14.28 8.45 -10.61
N GLU A 24 -15.37 7.91 -10.06
CA GLU A 24 -15.36 6.64 -9.35
C GLU A 24 -14.93 5.48 -10.26
N ASP A 25 -15.55 5.36 -11.44
CA ASP A 25 -15.25 4.32 -12.42
C ASP A 25 -13.80 4.40 -12.90
N LEU A 26 -13.31 5.60 -13.24
CA LEU A 26 -11.91 5.81 -13.61
C LEU A 26 -10.95 5.44 -12.47
N SER A 27 -11.31 5.78 -11.22
CA SER A 27 -10.50 5.43 -10.06
C SER A 27 -10.44 3.92 -9.85
N ILE A 28 -11.53 3.18 -10.08
CA ILE A 28 -11.56 1.72 -10.02
C ILE A 28 -10.67 1.12 -11.11
N LEU A 29 -10.79 1.61 -12.35
CA LEU A 29 -9.99 1.13 -13.49
C LEU A 29 -8.48 1.31 -13.26
N ILE A 30 -8.07 2.50 -12.81
CA ILE A 30 -6.66 2.80 -12.52
C ILE A 30 -6.13 1.85 -11.43
N ARG A 31 -6.91 1.66 -10.34
CA ARG A 31 -6.53 0.75 -9.25
C ARG A 31 -6.41 -0.71 -9.72
N GLN A 32 -7.29 -1.17 -10.59
CA GLN A 32 -7.23 -2.53 -11.14
C GLN A 32 -6.01 -2.72 -12.04
N GLN A 33 -5.70 -1.73 -12.88
CA GLN A 33 -4.51 -1.75 -13.73
C GLN A 33 -3.22 -1.80 -12.90
N TRP A 34 -3.19 -1.11 -11.76
CA TRP A 34 -2.06 -1.15 -10.81
C TRP A 34 -2.01 -2.39 -9.91
N LYS A 35 -3.11 -3.15 -9.80
CA LYS A 35 -3.07 -4.50 -9.20
C LYS A 35 -2.47 -5.53 -10.15
N MET A 36 -2.51 -5.27 -11.45
CA MET A 36 -1.94 -6.14 -12.50
C MET A 36 -0.45 -5.94 -12.72
N THR A 37 0.15 -4.83 -12.25
CA THR A 37 1.60 -4.75 -12.16
C THR A 37 2.04 -5.75 -11.09
N PRO A 38 2.79 -6.81 -11.47
CA PRO A 38 3.21 -7.80 -10.50
C PRO A 38 4.04 -7.07 -9.45
N LYS A 39 3.53 -6.99 -8.22
CA LYS A 39 4.35 -6.55 -7.09
C LYS A 39 5.60 -7.43 -7.10
N PRO A 40 6.81 -6.87 -7.01
CA PRO A 40 8.01 -7.69 -6.92
C PRO A 40 7.80 -8.66 -5.76
N LYS A 41 8.10 -9.95 -5.99
CA LYS A 41 8.05 -10.95 -4.92
C LYS A 41 9.01 -10.47 -3.83
N ARG A 42 8.45 -9.98 -2.73
CA ARG A 42 9.24 -9.46 -1.61
C ARG A 42 9.86 -10.63 -0.89
N SER A 43 11.16 -10.56 -0.64
CA SER A 43 11.85 -11.55 0.17
C SER A 43 11.78 -11.13 1.64
N ILE A 44 11.54 -12.08 2.55
CA ILE A 44 11.66 -11.80 3.99
C ILE A 44 13.07 -11.34 4.38
N LEU A 45 14.08 -11.67 3.55
CA LEU A 45 15.45 -11.23 3.71
C LEU A 45 15.62 -9.71 3.53
N GLU A 46 14.66 -9.01 2.92
CA GLU A 46 14.65 -7.54 2.85
C GLU A 46 14.55 -6.91 4.25
N LEU A 47 14.04 -7.65 5.24
CA LEU A 47 13.94 -7.19 6.62
C LEU A 47 15.19 -7.52 7.45
N ARG A 48 16.19 -8.21 6.87
CA ARG A 48 17.39 -8.63 7.61
C ARG A 48 18.16 -7.41 8.11
N GLY A 49 18.32 -7.32 9.43
CA GLY A 49 19.07 -6.25 10.08
C GLY A 49 18.26 -4.99 10.36
N LEU A 50 16.96 -4.96 10.00
CA LEU A 50 16.07 -3.91 10.48
C LEU A 50 15.98 -3.96 12.01
N GLY A 51 16.29 -2.84 12.66
CA GLY A 51 16.25 -2.70 14.11
C GLY A 51 17.47 -3.26 14.84
N LYS A 52 18.54 -3.67 14.15
CA LYS A 52 19.77 -4.17 14.80
C LYS A 52 20.30 -3.20 15.86
N GLU A 53 20.27 -1.91 15.55
CA GLU A 53 20.65 -0.81 16.44
C GLU A 53 19.79 -0.74 17.71
N THR A 54 18.51 -1.08 17.61
CA THR A 54 17.59 -1.14 18.76
C THR A 54 17.95 -2.31 19.69
N TRP A 55 18.45 -3.41 19.14
CA TRP A 55 18.81 -4.62 19.87
C TRP A 55 20.29 -4.70 20.28
N GLU A 56 21.11 -3.70 19.95
CA GLU A 56 22.58 -3.76 20.09
C GLU A 56 23.04 -4.00 21.53
N ASN A 57 22.30 -3.53 22.53
CA ASN A 57 22.62 -3.69 23.95
C ASN A 57 21.61 -4.54 24.71
N ILE A 58 20.73 -5.26 24.00
CA ILE A 58 19.72 -6.12 24.60
C ILE A 58 20.20 -7.56 24.44
N ASP A 59 20.36 -8.28 25.55
CA ASP A 59 20.58 -9.72 25.49
C ASP A 59 19.28 -10.39 25.02
N ALA A 60 19.34 -11.00 23.83
CA ALA A 60 18.18 -11.61 23.21
C ALA A 60 17.61 -12.78 24.04
N GLN A 61 18.47 -13.52 24.75
CA GLN A 61 18.04 -14.64 25.57
C GLN A 61 17.38 -14.15 26.86
N GLU A 62 17.93 -13.11 27.47
CA GLU A 62 17.34 -12.49 28.66
C GLU A 62 15.97 -11.87 28.33
N TYR A 63 15.86 -11.13 27.24
CA TYR A 63 14.59 -10.54 26.80
C TYR A 63 13.50 -11.61 26.59
N VAL A 64 13.84 -12.71 25.91
CA VAL A 64 12.89 -13.83 25.69
C VAL A 64 12.48 -14.50 27.00
N ASN A 65 13.38 -14.61 27.97
CA ASN A 65 13.05 -15.17 29.28
C ASN A 65 12.09 -14.25 30.05
N GLN A 66 12.34 -12.94 30.06
CA GLN A 66 11.44 -11.96 30.69
C GLN A 66 10.04 -11.98 30.07
N GLU A 67 9.94 -12.04 28.74
CA GLU A 67 8.66 -12.16 28.06
C GLU A 67 7.94 -13.46 28.45
N ARG A 68 8.64 -14.61 28.49
CA ARG A 68 8.03 -15.88 28.93
C ARG A 68 7.55 -15.85 30.38
N ASP A 69 8.34 -15.27 31.27
CA ASP A 69 7.98 -15.12 32.68
C ASP A 69 6.77 -14.20 32.85
N SER A 70 6.65 -13.15 32.02
CA SER A 70 5.50 -12.24 32.05
C SER A 70 4.20 -12.85 31.51
N TRP A 71 4.29 -13.96 30.75
CA TRP A 71 3.13 -14.71 30.24
C TRP A 71 2.79 -15.94 31.09
N ASN A 72 3.68 -16.33 32.00
CA ASN A 72 3.37 -17.28 33.06
C ASN A 72 2.55 -16.55 34.12
N GLY A 73 1.23 -16.55 33.92
CA GLY A 73 0.25 -15.80 34.72
C GLY A 73 0.24 -16.06 36.22
#